data_AF-A0A3B9GMA9-F1
#
_entry.id   AF-A0A3B9GMA9-F1
#
_cell.length_a   1.000
_cell.length_b   1.000
_cell.length_c   1.000
_cell.angle_alpha   90.00
_cell.angle_beta   90.00
_cell.angle_gamma   90.00
#
_symmetry.space_group_name_H-M   'P 1'
#
loop_
_entity.id
_entity.type
_entity.pdbx_description
1 polymer ?
#
loop_
_entity_poly.entity_id
_entity_poly.type
_entity_poly.pdbx_seq_one_letter_code
_entity_poly.pdbx_strand_id
1 'polypeptide(L)'
;MRREFHEVYSVNEGSPLAEAMLSMIRSLYAIERRLRARLHNLELSAEEFVRRRKVEAEPIMKTILAWLREKEESLPPRSPLGKAISYALGQYARASRYVEHVLLSPDNNLVENAIRPFIVGRKNWYFSNTPAGAEASAKLYSLIETAKANGHYPLGPGTALTLHATFSRILTDSSYRSTKGRLEN
;
A
#
# COMPACT_ATOMS: atom_id res chain seq x y z
N MET A 1 -5.00 1.75 -9.65
CA MET A 1 -5.34 1.22 -10.99
C MET A 1 -6.24 -0.01 -10.90
N ARG A 2 -5.78 -1.15 -10.36
CA ARG A 2 -6.61 -2.37 -10.21
C ARG A 2 -7.97 -2.15 -9.52
N ARG A 3 -7.98 -1.36 -8.43
CA ARG A 3 -9.18 -1.09 -7.63
C ARG A 3 -10.33 -0.48 -8.45
N GLU A 4 -10.05 0.56 -9.23
CA GLU A 4 -11.06 1.23 -10.06
C GLU A 4 -11.75 0.26 -11.04
N PHE A 5 -10.97 -0.60 -11.71
CA PHE A 5 -11.54 -1.61 -12.62
C PHE A 5 -12.30 -2.72 -11.89
N HIS A 6 -11.86 -3.08 -10.67
CA HIS A 6 -12.60 -4.03 -9.84
C HIS A 6 -13.93 -3.45 -9.37
N GLU A 7 -13.97 -2.17 -9.00
CA GLU A 7 -15.22 -1.47 -8.64
C GLU A 7 -16.18 -1.45 -9.83
N VAL A 8 -15.72 -1.09 -11.03
CA VAL A 8 -16.52 -1.15 -12.25
C VAL A 8 -17.01 -2.57 -12.55
N TYR A 9 -16.16 -3.58 -12.40
CA TYR A 9 -16.53 -4.98 -12.60
C TYR A 9 -17.61 -5.44 -11.60
N SER A 10 -17.51 -5.01 -10.34
CA SER A 10 -18.49 -5.36 -9.30
C SER A 10 -19.84 -4.66 -9.46
N VAL A 11 -19.85 -3.43 -9.97
CA VAL A 11 -21.08 -2.64 -10.17
C VAL A 11 -21.82 -3.05 -11.45
N ASN A 12 -21.08 -3.41 -12.50
CA ASN A 12 -21.64 -3.76 -13.82
C ASN A 12 -21.50 -5.26 -14.15
N GLU A 13 -21.56 -6.14 -13.13
CA GLU A 13 -21.43 -7.61 -13.20
C GLU A 13 -20.83 -8.15 -14.51
N GLY A 14 -19.50 -8.17 -14.60
CA GLY A 14 -18.84 -8.86 -15.72
C GLY A 14 -18.59 -8.02 -16.97
N SER A 15 -18.45 -6.69 -16.84
CA SER A 15 -18.00 -5.85 -17.96
C SER A 15 -16.76 -6.46 -18.64
N PRO A 16 -16.84 -6.88 -19.92
CA PRO A 16 -15.74 -7.56 -20.61
C PRO A 16 -14.48 -6.69 -20.71
N LEU A 17 -14.66 -5.37 -20.77
CA LEU A 17 -13.58 -4.40 -20.81
C LEU A 17 -12.84 -4.31 -19.47
N ALA A 18 -13.56 -4.33 -18.35
CA ALA A 18 -12.95 -4.37 -17.03
C ALA A 18 -12.20 -5.69 -16.82
N GLU A 19 -12.78 -6.82 -17.27
CA GLU A 19 -12.14 -8.13 -17.16
C GLU A 19 -10.87 -8.24 -18.01
N ALA A 20 -10.86 -7.69 -19.22
CA ALA A 20 -9.66 -7.64 -20.06
C ALA A 20 -8.50 -6.93 -19.34
N MET A 21 -8.78 -5.77 -18.74
CA MET A 21 -7.79 -5.02 -17.95
C MET A 21 -7.33 -5.80 -16.71
N LEU A 22 -8.26 -6.39 -15.96
CA LEU A 22 -7.93 -7.22 -14.80
C LEU A 22 -7.09 -8.44 -15.18
N SER A 23 -7.30 -9.02 -16.36
CA SER A 23 -6.51 -10.14 -16.88
C SER A 23 -5.05 -9.75 -17.16
N MET A 24 -4.84 -8.59 -17.80
CA MET A 24 -3.48 -8.06 -18.00
C MET A 24 -2.78 -7.79 -16.67
N ILE A 25 -3.49 -7.22 -15.69
CA ILE A 25 -2.98 -6.99 -14.35
C ILE A 25 -2.62 -8.31 -13.66
N ARG A 26 -3.48 -9.34 -13.75
CA ARG A 26 -3.19 -10.68 -13.18
C ARG A 26 -1.91 -11.28 -13.76
N SER A 27 -1.66 -11.06 -15.05
CA SER A 27 -0.43 -11.50 -15.72
C SER A 27 0.82 -10.84 -15.14
N LEU A 28 0.76 -9.53 -14.85
CA LEU A 28 1.84 -8.82 -14.14
C LEU A 28 2.10 -9.42 -12.75
N TYR A 29 1.04 -9.71 -11.98
CA TYR A 29 1.18 -10.33 -10.66
C TYR A 29 1.71 -11.76 -10.71
N ALA A 30 1.41 -12.53 -11.76
CA ALA A 30 1.93 -13.87 -11.95
C ALA A 30 3.46 -13.84 -12.16
N ILE A 31 3.92 -12.95 -13.05
CA ILE A 31 5.36 -12.72 -13.28
C ILE A 31 6.03 -12.28 -11.99
N GLU A 32 5.47 -11.28 -11.32
CA GLU A 32 6.02 -10.71 -10.09
C GLU A 32 6.15 -11.78 -8.99
N ARG A 33 5.10 -12.57 -8.77
CA ARG A 33 5.09 -13.64 -7.76
C ARG A 33 6.17 -14.69 -8.04
N ARG A 34 6.26 -15.13 -9.30
CA ARG A 34 7.25 -16.13 -9.72
C ARG A 34 8.67 -15.58 -9.54
N LEU A 35 8.96 -14.35 -9.99
CA LEU A 35 10.29 -13.77 -9.87
C LEU A 35 10.66 -13.49 -8.40
N ARG A 36 9.70 -13.03 -7.57
CA ARG A 36 9.95 -12.77 -6.14
C ARG A 36 10.25 -14.05 -5.36
N ALA A 37 9.56 -15.15 -5.67
CA ALA A 37 9.85 -16.45 -5.05
C ALA A 37 11.29 -16.88 -5.32
N ARG A 38 11.76 -16.72 -6.56
CA ARG A 38 13.13 -17.06 -6.96
C ARG A 38 14.17 -16.12 -6.33
N LEU A 39 13.87 -14.83 -6.22
CA LEU A 39 14.71 -13.87 -5.49
C LEU A 39 14.82 -14.25 -4.01
N HIS A 40 13.70 -14.58 -3.37
CA HIS A 40 13.67 -14.99 -1.96
C HIS A 40 14.45 -16.28 -1.71
N ASN A 41 14.38 -17.23 -2.63
CA ASN A 41 15.12 -18.50 -2.58
C ASN A 41 16.60 -18.36 -3.00
N LEU A 42 17.09 -17.12 -3.20
CA LEU A 42 18.47 -16.82 -3.60
C LEU A 42 18.87 -17.42 -4.97
N GLU A 43 17.89 -17.79 -5.80
CA GLU A 43 18.12 -18.27 -7.17
C GLU A 43 18.43 -17.14 -8.15
N LEU A 44 18.06 -15.91 -7.79
CA LEU A 44 18.27 -14.70 -8.59
C LEU A 44 18.96 -13.65 -7.73
N SER A 45 19.93 -12.95 -8.32
CA SER A 45 20.42 -11.69 -7.75
C SER A 45 19.37 -10.58 -7.93
N ALA A 46 19.49 -9.50 -7.16
CA ALA A 46 18.61 -8.34 -7.31
C ALA A 46 18.68 -7.73 -8.72
N GLU A 47 19.87 -7.71 -9.32
CA GLU A 47 20.08 -7.19 -10.68
C GLU A 47 19.40 -8.07 -11.73
N GLU A 48 19.60 -9.39 -11.65
CA GLU A 48 18.97 -10.34 -12.57
C GLU A 48 17.44 -10.33 -12.43
N PHE A 49 16.94 -10.18 -11.21
CA PHE A 49 15.52 -10.01 -10.94
C PHE A 49 14.94 -8.78 -11.65
N VAL A 50 15.58 -7.61 -11.52
CA VAL A 50 15.14 -6.37 -12.19
C VAL A 50 15.21 -6.54 -13.72
N ARG A 51 16.30 -7.13 -14.24
CA ARG A 51 16.46 -7.40 -15.67
C ARG A 51 15.34 -8.29 -16.22
N ARG A 52 15.06 -9.42 -15.58
CA ARG A 52 13.98 -10.34 -16.00
C ARG A 52 12.61 -9.70 -15.86
N ARG A 53 12.35 -9.02 -14.74
CA ARG A 53 11.10 -8.29 -14.54
C ARG A 53 10.88 -7.30 -15.68
N LYS A 54 11.89 -6.52 -16.05
CA LYS A 54 11.80 -5.57 -17.15
C LYS A 54 11.49 -6.25 -18.48
N VAL A 55 12.21 -7.32 -18.82
CA VAL A 55 11.97 -8.09 -20.07
C VAL A 55 10.55 -8.65 -20.14
N GLU A 56 10.02 -9.17 -19.04
CA GLU A 56 8.73 -9.87 -19.05
C GLU A 56 7.52 -8.96 -18.79
N ALA A 57 7.65 -7.96 -17.92
CA ALA A 57 6.53 -7.10 -17.50
C ALA A 57 6.40 -5.83 -18.34
N GLU A 58 7.49 -5.27 -18.87
CA GLU A 58 7.44 -4.03 -19.66
C GLU A 58 6.58 -4.16 -20.93
N PRO A 59 6.59 -5.29 -21.67
CA PRO A 59 5.69 -5.47 -22.81
C PRO A 59 4.21 -5.41 -22.39
N ILE A 60 3.84 -6.05 -21.27
CA ILE A 60 2.47 -6.04 -20.76
C ILE A 60 2.08 -4.63 -20.33
N MET A 61 2.98 -3.88 -19.67
CA MET A 61 2.73 -2.48 -19.33
C MET A 61 2.48 -1.63 -20.58
N LYS A 62 3.27 -1.81 -21.65
CA LYS A 62 3.07 -1.13 -22.93
C LYS A 62 1.73 -1.50 -23.57
N THR A 63 1.34 -2.78 -23.53
CA THR A 63 0.02 -3.23 -23.99
C THR A 63 -1.12 -2.58 -23.20
N ILE A 64 -0.99 -2.49 -21.87
CA ILE A 64 -1.96 -1.79 -21.02
C ILE A 64 -2.08 -0.32 -21.43
N LEU A 65 -0.96 0.38 -21.66
CA LEU A 65 -0.99 1.78 -22.08
C LEU A 65 -1.71 1.97 -23.42
N ALA A 66 -1.37 1.13 -24.40
CA ALA A 66 -2.01 1.17 -25.72
C ALA A 66 -3.51 0.93 -25.61
N TRP A 67 -3.91 -0.10 -24.86
CA TRP A 67 -5.32 -0.43 -24.62
C TRP A 67 -6.07 0.72 -23.91
N LEU A 68 -5.46 1.34 -22.88
CA LEU A 68 -6.08 2.46 -22.18
C LEU A 68 -6.32 3.66 -23.09
N ARG A 69 -5.34 4.01 -23.95
CA ARG A 69 -5.46 5.12 -24.92
C ARG A 69 -6.52 4.85 -25.97
N GLU A 70 -6.55 3.64 -26.52
CA GLU A 70 -7.58 3.22 -27.46
C GLU A 70 -8.98 3.34 -26.84
N LYS A 71 -9.15 2.89 -25.60
CA LYS A 71 -10.46 2.93 -24.93
C LYS A 71 -10.86 4.33 -24.47
N GLU A 72 -9.92 5.19 -24.14
CA GLU A 72 -10.17 6.61 -23.81
C GLU A 72 -10.86 7.35 -24.96
N GLU A 73 -10.45 7.11 -26.21
CA GLU A 73 -11.06 7.74 -27.39
C GLU A 73 -12.49 7.23 -27.65
N SER A 74 -12.77 5.96 -27.33
CA SER A 74 -14.04 5.30 -27.64
C SER A 74 -15.13 5.48 -26.59
N LEU A 75 -14.80 5.88 -25.35
CA LEU A 75 -15.71 5.85 -24.22
C LEU A 75 -16.03 7.25 -23.66
N PRO A 76 -17.29 7.50 -23.24
CA PRO A 76 -17.62 8.76 -22.58
C PRO A 76 -16.84 8.92 -21.26
N PRO A 77 -16.15 10.05 -21.04
CA PRO A 77 -15.26 10.25 -19.88
C PRO A 77 -16.01 10.28 -18.54
N ARG A 78 -17.32 10.59 -18.56
CA ARG A 78 -18.16 10.61 -17.36
C ARG A 78 -18.68 9.23 -16.93
N SER A 79 -18.58 8.22 -17.80
CA SER A 79 -18.98 6.86 -17.47
C SER A 79 -18.07 6.29 -16.35
N PRO A 80 -18.54 5.32 -15.54
CA PRO A 80 -17.70 4.67 -14.53
C PRO A 80 -16.40 4.10 -15.11
N LEU A 81 -16.49 3.47 -16.29
CA LEU A 81 -15.33 2.92 -16.98
C LEU A 81 -14.40 4.02 -17.54
N GLY A 82 -14.97 5.10 -18.10
CA GLY A 82 -14.20 6.26 -18.55
C GLY A 82 -13.38 6.90 -17.42
N LYS A 83 -14.00 7.07 -16.23
CA LYS A 83 -13.31 7.56 -15.03
C LYS A 83 -12.16 6.64 -14.62
N ALA A 84 -12.37 5.32 -14.63
CA ALA A 84 -11.34 4.34 -14.30
C ALA A 84 -10.16 4.39 -15.29
N ILE A 85 -10.43 4.57 -16.59
CA ILE A 85 -9.42 4.70 -17.64
C ILE A 85 -8.61 6.00 -17.47
N SER A 86 -9.28 7.14 -17.33
CA SER A 86 -8.58 8.43 -17.13
C SER A 86 -7.72 8.42 -15.86
N TYR A 87 -8.22 7.82 -14.77
CA TYR A 87 -7.43 7.62 -13.56
C TYR A 87 -6.21 6.72 -13.82
N ALA A 88 -6.39 5.61 -14.53
CA ALA A 88 -5.30 4.69 -14.87
C ALA A 88 -4.21 5.36 -15.72
N LEU A 89 -4.59 6.15 -16.72
CA LEU A 89 -3.64 6.91 -17.55
C LEU A 89 -2.84 7.91 -16.71
N GLY A 90 -3.48 8.64 -15.79
CA GLY A 90 -2.80 9.55 -14.87
C GLY A 90 -1.83 8.85 -13.91
N GLN A 91 -2.09 7.59 -13.54
CA GLN A 91 -1.20 6.80 -12.68
C GLN A 91 -0.15 6.00 -13.45
N TYR A 92 -0.28 5.83 -14.77
CA TYR A 92 0.55 4.91 -15.56
C TYR A 92 2.05 5.20 -15.42
N ALA A 93 2.45 6.47 -15.53
CA ALA A 93 3.86 6.86 -15.43
C ALA A 93 4.46 6.41 -14.09
N ARG A 94 3.77 6.65 -12.97
CA ARG A 94 4.21 6.23 -11.63
C ARG A 94 4.21 4.71 -11.49
N ALA A 95 3.13 4.06 -11.93
CA ALA A 95 3.00 2.62 -11.87
C ALA A 95 4.15 1.94 -12.62
N SER A 96 4.44 2.37 -13.86
CA SER A 96 5.45 1.76 -14.73
C SER A 96 6.87 1.72 -14.13
N ARG A 97 7.21 2.67 -13.25
CA ARG A 97 8.53 2.70 -12.59
C ARG A 97 8.80 1.49 -11.71
N TYR A 98 7.78 0.72 -11.33
CA TYR A 98 8.00 -0.47 -10.50
C TYR A 98 8.95 -1.49 -11.14
N VAL A 99 9.04 -1.51 -12.48
CA VAL A 99 9.94 -2.42 -13.19
C VAL A 99 11.42 -2.03 -13.06
N GLU A 100 11.71 -0.81 -12.60
CA GLU A 100 13.07 -0.25 -12.53
C GLU A 100 13.84 -0.68 -11.28
N HIS A 101 13.16 -1.12 -10.21
CA HIS A 101 13.80 -1.32 -8.92
C HIS A 101 13.24 -2.50 -8.12
N VAL A 102 14.13 -3.26 -7.48
CA VAL A 102 13.80 -4.50 -6.75
C VAL A 102 12.79 -4.29 -5.61
N LEU A 103 12.92 -3.18 -4.88
CA LEU A 103 12.05 -2.85 -3.74
C LEU A 103 10.64 -2.39 -4.14
N LEU A 104 10.45 -1.98 -5.39
CA LEU A 104 9.14 -1.52 -5.86
C LEU A 104 8.22 -2.72 -6.15
N SER A 105 6.94 -2.52 -5.88
CA SER A 105 5.88 -3.50 -6.11
C SER A 105 4.84 -2.93 -7.09
N PRO A 106 4.09 -3.77 -7.82
CA PRO A 106 3.02 -3.32 -8.72
C PRO A 106 1.90 -2.53 -8.02
N ASP A 107 1.76 -2.69 -6.71
CA ASP A 107 0.82 -1.96 -5.87
C ASP A 107 1.49 -1.40 -4.61
N ASN A 108 0.77 -0.54 -3.91
CA ASN A 108 1.18 0.05 -2.64
C ASN A 108 0.58 -0.68 -1.42
N ASN A 109 0.00 -1.87 -1.59
CA ASN A 109 -0.78 -2.52 -0.53
C ASN A 109 0.06 -2.78 0.73
N LEU A 110 1.34 -3.12 0.57
CA LEU A 110 2.27 -3.31 1.69
C LEU A 110 2.44 -2.03 2.51
N VAL A 111 2.64 -0.89 1.84
CA VAL A 111 2.79 0.42 2.48
C VAL A 111 1.48 0.83 3.15
N GLU A 112 0.35 0.66 2.47
CA GLU A 112 -0.98 0.93 3.03
C GLU A 112 -1.27 0.06 4.26
N ASN A 113 -0.90 -1.21 4.23
CA ASN A 113 -1.07 -2.13 5.35
C ASN A 113 -0.19 -1.74 6.53
N ALA A 114 1.06 -1.31 6.30
CA ALA A 114 1.99 -0.87 7.35
C ALA A 114 1.53 0.44 8.02
N ILE A 115 0.95 1.37 7.26
CA ILE A 115 0.49 2.66 7.82
C ILE A 115 -0.93 2.60 8.42
N ARG A 116 -1.75 1.60 8.05
CA ARG A 116 -3.14 1.49 8.54
C ARG A 116 -3.25 1.45 10.07
N PRO A 117 -2.42 0.69 10.82
CA PRO A 117 -2.44 0.73 12.29
C PRO A 117 -2.19 2.12 12.86
N PHE A 118 -1.28 2.89 12.26
CA PHE A 118 -1.03 4.28 12.67
C PHE A 118 -2.25 5.18 12.43
N ILE A 119 -2.90 5.06 11.26
CA ILE A 119 -4.09 5.84 10.91
C ILE A 119 -5.28 5.54 11.83
N VAL A 120 -5.43 4.29 12.27
CA VAL A 120 -6.45 3.89 13.25
C VAL A 120 -6.04 4.35 14.65
N GLY A 121 -4.78 4.16 15.02
CA GLY A 121 -4.22 4.55 16.32
C GLY A 121 -4.35 6.04 16.61
N ARG A 122 -4.02 6.92 15.65
CA ARG A 122 -4.12 8.38 15.83
C ARG A 122 -5.53 8.86 16.18
N LYS A 123 -6.58 8.15 15.75
CA LYS A 123 -7.97 8.47 16.12
C LYS A 123 -8.30 8.10 17.57
N ASN A 124 -7.56 7.14 18.13
CA ASN A 124 -7.75 6.60 19.48
C ASN A 124 -6.74 7.14 20.49
N TRP A 125 -5.79 7.98 20.08
CA TRP A 125 -4.71 8.50 20.90
C TRP A 125 -4.93 9.97 21.21
N TYR A 126 -5.42 10.26 22.41
CA TYR A 126 -5.73 11.61 22.90
C TYR A 126 -4.54 12.61 22.79
N PHE A 127 -3.30 12.13 22.69
CA PHE A 127 -2.09 12.95 22.58
C PHE A 127 -1.56 13.17 21.15
N SER A 128 -2.20 12.59 20.13
CA SER A 128 -1.80 12.81 18.72
C SER A 128 -2.16 14.21 18.18
N ASN A 129 -2.74 15.07 19.02
CA ASN A 129 -3.15 16.44 18.66
C ASN A 129 -2.02 17.47 18.78
N THR A 130 -0.82 17.08 19.17
CA THR A 130 0.37 17.94 19.17
C THR A 130 1.44 17.40 18.22
N PRO A 131 2.24 18.27 17.57
CA PRO A 131 3.33 17.83 16.70
C PRO A 131 4.31 16.88 17.40
N ALA A 132 4.63 17.14 18.67
CA ALA A 132 5.50 16.29 19.48
C ALA A 132 4.90 14.90 19.73
N GLY A 133 3.60 14.81 20.02
CA GLY A 133 2.90 13.54 20.18
C GLY A 133 2.82 12.72 18.88
N ALA A 134 2.62 13.40 17.75
CA ALA A 134 2.63 12.77 16.43
C ALA A 134 4.02 12.24 16.05
N GLU A 135 5.09 13.00 16.35
CA GLU A 135 6.47 12.59 16.09
C GLU A 135 6.88 11.37 16.94
N ALA A 136 6.60 11.39 18.24
CA ALA A 136 6.88 10.26 19.12
C ALA A 136 6.13 8.99 18.67
N SER A 137 4.87 9.15 18.29
CA SER A 137 4.03 8.09 17.72
C SER A 137 4.61 7.49 16.44
N ALA A 138 5.07 8.35 15.51
CA ALA A 138 5.65 7.92 14.24
C ALA A 138 6.97 7.16 14.44
N LYS A 139 7.84 7.63 15.35
CA LYS A 139 9.11 6.95 15.68
C LYS A 139 8.85 5.53 16.22
N LEU A 140 7.91 5.39 17.15
CA LEU A 140 7.59 4.11 17.75
C LEU A 140 6.99 3.11 16.75
N TYR A 141 6.07 3.56 15.89
CA TYR A 141 5.54 2.69 14.82
C TYR A 141 6.60 2.31 13.80
N SER A 142 7.49 3.25 13.43
CA SER A 142 8.59 2.95 12.51
C SER A 142 9.49 1.83 13.04
N LEU A 143 9.78 1.83 14.35
CA LEU A 143 10.55 0.77 15.01
C LEU A 143 9.82 -0.58 14.99
N ILE A 144 8.52 -0.59 15.31
CA ILE A 144 7.70 -1.80 15.32
C ILE A 144 7.59 -2.41 13.91
N GLU A 145 7.33 -1.59 12.89
CA GLU A 145 7.21 -2.06 11.50
C GLU A 145 8.57 -2.55 10.96
N THR A 146 9.67 -1.90 11.35
CA THR A 146 11.02 -2.39 11.02
C THR A 146 11.31 -3.74 11.68
N ALA A 147 10.92 -3.94 12.94
CA ALA A 147 11.08 -5.23 13.61
C ALA A 147 10.28 -6.34 12.90
N LYS A 148 9.01 -6.07 12.55
CA LYS A 148 8.17 -7.01 11.80
C LYS A 148 8.76 -7.35 10.43
N ALA A 149 9.30 -6.36 9.72
CA ALA A 149 9.92 -6.57 8.42
C ALA A 149 11.16 -7.49 8.49
N ASN A 150 11.83 -7.53 9.65
CA ASN A 150 12.96 -8.42 9.92
C ASN A 150 12.54 -9.76 10.55
N GLY A 151 11.24 -10.10 10.56
CA GLY A 151 10.73 -11.35 11.13
C GLY A 151 10.63 -11.36 12.65
N HIS A 152 10.93 -10.24 13.32
CA HIS A 152 10.73 -10.09 14.75
C HIS A 152 9.33 -9.57 15.02
N TYR A 153 8.51 -10.37 15.70
CA TYR A 153 7.24 -9.93 16.24
C TYR A 153 7.45 -9.54 17.70
N PRO A 154 7.78 -8.26 18.00
CA PRO A 154 7.96 -7.81 19.38
C PRO A 154 6.67 -7.98 20.22
N LEU A 155 5.54 -8.22 19.56
CA LEU A 155 4.24 -8.49 20.14
C LEU A 155 3.67 -9.72 19.38
N GLY A 156 3.48 -10.85 20.07
CA GLY A 156 3.17 -12.14 19.46
C GLY A 156 1.84 -12.21 18.67
N PRO A 157 1.54 -13.31 17.96
CA PRO A 157 0.42 -13.42 17.02
C PRO A 157 -1.01 -13.31 17.62
N GLY A 158 -1.16 -13.03 18.92
CA GLY A 158 -2.46 -12.82 19.57
C GLY A 158 -2.76 -11.37 20.00
N THR A 159 -1.85 -10.41 19.79
CA THR A 159 -1.90 -9.12 20.50
C THR A 159 -2.33 -7.91 19.67
N ALA A 160 -2.89 -8.09 18.47
CA ALA A 160 -3.39 -6.96 17.67
C ALA A 160 -4.47 -6.14 18.42
N LEU A 161 -5.27 -6.80 19.26
CA LEU A 161 -6.21 -6.16 20.20
C LEU A 161 -5.51 -5.53 21.42
N THR A 162 -4.35 -6.04 21.81
CA THR A 162 -3.57 -5.57 22.96
C THR A 162 -2.76 -4.32 22.65
N LEU A 163 -2.48 -4.01 21.37
CA LEU A 163 -1.87 -2.72 20.99
C LEU A 163 -2.74 -1.54 21.46
N HIS A 164 -4.07 -1.67 21.46
CA HIS A 164 -4.96 -0.64 22.01
C HIS A 164 -4.89 -0.59 23.55
N ALA A 165 -4.93 -1.74 24.22
CA ALA A 165 -4.97 -1.80 25.69
C ALA A 165 -3.62 -1.47 26.35
N THR A 166 -2.50 -1.94 25.81
CA THR A 166 -1.15 -1.73 26.37
C THR A 166 -0.65 -0.32 26.08
N PHE A 167 -0.97 0.29 24.93
CA PHE A 167 -0.69 1.73 24.73
C PHE A 167 -1.56 2.61 25.60
N SER A 168 -2.86 2.31 25.73
CA SER A 168 -3.71 3.06 26.67
C SER A 168 -3.17 2.97 28.08
N ARG A 169 -2.65 1.81 28.53
CA ARG A 169 -1.98 1.66 29.83
C ARG A 169 -0.67 2.44 29.91
N ILE A 170 0.26 2.27 28.97
CA ILE A 170 1.57 2.97 28.99
C ILE A 170 1.40 4.50 28.90
N LEU A 171 0.41 4.98 28.15
CA LEU A 171 0.12 6.42 28.02
C LEU A 171 -0.78 6.97 29.13
N THR A 172 -1.44 6.13 29.94
CA THR A 172 -2.15 6.56 31.17
C THR A 172 -1.29 6.43 32.43
N ASP A 173 -0.25 5.58 32.41
CA ASP A 173 0.62 5.30 33.55
C ASP A 173 1.92 6.14 33.54
N SER A 174 2.24 6.82 32.43
CA SER A 174 3.30 7.83 32.38
C SER A 174 2.82 9.16 32.98
N SER A 175 2.70 9.22 34.30
CA SER A 175 3.02 10.37 35.16
C SER A 175 2.98 11.78 34.53
N TYR A 176 1.87 12.18 33.92
CA TYR A 176 1.53 13.59 33.64
C TYR A 176 0.51 14.05 34.69
N ARG A 177 0.92 13.95 35.96
CA ARG A 177 0.16 14.43 37.12
C ARG A 177 1.01 15.44 37.89
N SER A 178 1.30 16.57 37.26
CA SER A 178 1.85 17.81 37.85
C SER A 178 1.96 18.81 36.67
N THR A 179 1.37 20.00 36.58
CA THR A 179 0.94 21.01 37.56
C THR A 179 -0.23 21.81 36.97
N LYS A 180 -1.45 21.62 37.46
CA LYS A 180 -2.55 22.57 37.27
C LYS A 180 -3.26 22.68 38.62
N GLY A 181 -2.71 23.52 39.50
CA GLY A 181 -3.22 23.63 40.88
C GLY A 181 -2.23 24.23 41.87
N ARG A 182 -1.61 25.37 41.55
CA ARG A 182 -1.14 26.34 42.55
C ARG A 182 -0.77 27.62 41.81
N LEU A 183 -1.65 28.62 41.89
CA LEU A 183 -1.43 30.07 41.84
C LEU A 183 -2.82 30.71 41.62
N GLU A 184 -3.72 30.46 42.58
CA GLU A 184 -4.79 31.38 42.94
C GLU A 184 -4.64 31.62 44.45
N ASN A 185 -4.19 32.82 44.78
CA ASN A 185 -4.36 33.62 46.00
C ASN A 185 -3.28 34.69 46.04
#